data_AF-A0A435Y5H3-F1
#
_entry.id   AF-A0A435Y5H3-F1
#
_cell.length_a   1.000
_cell.length_b   1.000
_cell.length_c   1.000
_cell.angle_alpha   90.00
_cell.angle_beta   90.00
_cell.angle_gamma   90.00
#
_symmetry.space_group_name_H-M   'P 1'
#
loop_
_entity.id
_entity.type
_entity.pdbx_description
1 polymer ?
#
loop_
_entity_poly.entity_id
_entity_poly.type
_entity_poly.pdbx_seq_one_letter_code
_entity_poly.pdbx_strand_id
1 'polypeptide(L)'
;MNALPPARRLRVAIIGGGFSGAAVAWHLAWSHRPAHLSISVIEPRPLLGGGLAYSSKEPAHRVNVPATRMSMAPEDTQHFARWLTDSGELERDADAIWKNGDAYPRRRVFGRYVAEHLAPYLNSGVVHHVEGSATRVTRDASGAGWTVHTPSGPIGADIVVLAATHPQPAIPAALIHLAEAPGFIADPYAPSALAGIGPDASVLIVGSGLTSADMVAELDRRGHCGRILSLSRRGLR
;
A
#
# COMPACT_ATOMS: atom_id res chain seq x y z
N MET A 1 37.35 -34.90 -4.77
CA MET A 1 36.74 -33.79 -3.99
C MET A 1 35.27 -33.74 -4.34
N ASN A 2 34.40 -34.29 -3.49
CA ASN A 2 32.96 -34.17 -3.69
C ASN A 2 32.55 -32.78 -3.25
N ALA A 3 32.22 -31.91 -4.21
CA ALA A 3 31.59 -30.63 -3.90
C ALA A 3 30.31 -30.92 -3.13
N LEU A 4 30.18 -30.37 -1.93
CA LEU A 4 28.92 -30.41 -1.20
C LEU A 4 27.84 -29.78 -2.10
N PRO A 5 26.64 -30.37 -2.18
CA PRO A 5 25.55 -29.77 -2.95
C PRO A 5 25.32 -28.35 -2.44
N PRO A 6 25.05 -27.38 -3.34
CA PRO A 6 24.83 -26.00 -2.93
C PRO A 6 23.72 -25.96 -1.88
N ALA A 7 23.99 -25.31 -0.75
CA ALA A 7 23.03 -25.19 0.34
C ALA A 7 21.71 -24.61 -0.20
N ARG A 8 20.60 -25.32 0.01
CA ARG A 8 19.28 -24.91 -0.47
C ARG A 8 18.95 -23.53 0.07
N ARG A 9 18.60 -22.58 -0.81
CA ARG A 9 18.11 -21.27 -0.38
C ARG A 9 16.79 -21.43 0.37
N LEU A 10 16.68 -20.76 1.52
CA LEU A 10 15.43 -20.64 2.25
C LEU A 10 14.49 -19.72 1.46
N ARG A 11 13.29 -20.22 1.16
CA ARG A 11 12.28 -19.55 0.34
C ARG A 11 11.24 -18.87 1.23
N VAL A 12 11.08 -17.58 1.08
CA VAL A 12 10.07 -16.79 1.80
C VAL A 12 9.08 -16.23 0.79
N ALA A 13 7.81 -16.56 0.94
CA ALA A 13 6.72 -15.95 0.18
C ALA A 13 5.99 -14.92 1.04
N ILE A 14 5.89 -13.68 0.57
CA ILE A 14 5.22 -12.57 1.24
C ILE A 14 3.96 -12.25 0.43
N ILE A 15 2.79 -12.41 1.04
CA ILE A 15 1.50 -12.12 0.40
C ILE A 15 1.10 -10.68 0.75
N GLY A 16 1.07 -9.81 -0.26
CA GLY A 16 0.85 -8.37 -0.12
C GLY A 16 2.16 -7.60 -0.21
N GLY A 17 2.24 -6.66 -1.16
CA GLY A 17 3.40 -5.83 -1.45
C GLY A 17 3.21 -4.37 -1.09
N GLY A 18 2.24 -4.05 -0.23
CA GLY A 18 2.17 -2.75 0.43
C GLY A 18 3.31 -2.54 1.43
N PHE A 19 3.28 -1.44 2.18
CA PHE A 19 4.34 -1.05 3.12
C PHE A 19 4.85 -2.22 4.00
N SER A 20 3.95 -2.95 4.67
CA SER A 20 4.36 -4.04 5.58
C SER A 20 5.12 -5.15 4.87
N GLY A 21 4.62 -5.63 3.73
CA GLY A 21 5.28 -6.71 2.98
C GLY A 21 6.59 -6.26 2.34
N ALA A 22 6.60 -5.04 1.82
CA ALA A 22 7.78 -4.40 1.27
C ALA A 22 8.89 -4.18 2.33
N ALA A 23 8.52 -3.73 3.53
CA ALA A 23 9.45 -3.56 4.64
C ALA A 23 10.02 -4.91 5.10
N VAL A 24 9.20 -5.96 5.21
CA VAL A 24 9.70 -7.31 5.51
C VAL A 24 10.68 -7.79 4.44
N ALA A 25 10.35 -7.63 3.16
CA ALA A 25 11.23 -7.99 2.07
C ALA A 25 12.57 -7.23 2.12
N TRP A 26 12.52 -5.93 2.39
CA TRP A 26 13.70 -5.07 2.52
C TRP A 26 14.59 -5.50 3.69
N HIS A 27 14.02 -5.70 4.89
CA HIS A 27 14.77 -6.15 6.08
C HIS A 27 15.39 -7.55 5.88
N LEU A 28 14.65 -8.49 5.28
CA LEU A 28 15.19 -9.82 4.98
C LEU A 28 16.36 -9.75 3.99
N ALA A 29 16.24 -8.92 2.94
CA ALA A 29 17.26 -8.75 1.92
C ALA A 29 18.49 -7.96 2.41
N TRP A 30 18.28 -7.01 3.32
CA TRP A 30 19.35 -6.18 3.90
C TRP A 30 20.14 -6.91 5.01
N SER A 31 19.47 -7.59 5.94
CA SER A 31 20.13 -8.19 7.12
C SER A 31 20.85 -9.51 6.84
N HIS A 32 20.62 -10.18 5.71
CA HIS A 32 21.17 -11.51 5.43
C HIS A 32 22.11 -11.50 4.23
N ARG A 33 23.12 -12.39 4.23
CA ARG A 33 23.91 -12.66 3.02
C ARG A 33 22.96 -13.27 1.96
N PRO A 34 22.63 -12.54 0.87
CA PRO A 34 21.56 -12.91 -0.06
C PRO A 34 21.75 -14.27 -0.74
N ALA A 35 22.95 -14.86 -0.66
CA ALA A 35 23.27 -16.18 -1.20
C ALA A 35 22.37 -17.31 -0.67
N HIS A 36 21.71 -17.14 0.50
CA HIS A 36 20.91 -18.19 1.14
C HIS A 36 19.40 -17.93 1.16
N LEU A 37 18.92 -16.81 0.59
CA LEU A 37 17.50 -16.46 0.57
C LEU A 37 16.98 -16.35 -0.86
N SER A 38 15.71 -16.69 -1.04
CA SER A 38 14.90 -16.33 -2.19
C SER A 38 13.57 -15.78 -1.67
N ILE A 39 13.30 -14.52 -1.96
CA ILE A 39 12.12 -13.80 -1.45
C ILE A 39 11.17 -13.59 -2.61
N SER A 40 9.93 -14.05 -2.51
CA SER A 40 8.86 -13.76 -3.47
C SER A 40 7.83 -12.86 -2.82
N VAL A 41 7.56 -11.69 -3.39
CA VAL A 41 6.50 -10.77 -2.95
C VAL A 41 5.36 -10.86 -3.95
N ILE A 42 4.21 -11.36 -3.51
CA ILE A 42 3.01 -11.52 -4.32
C ILE A 42 2.14 -10.28 -4.13
N GLU A 43 2.07 -9.43 -5.16
CA GLU A 43 1.33 -8.16 -5.15
C GLU A 43 0.77 -7.87 -6.54
N PRO A 44 -0.54 -7.61 -6.68
CA PRO A 44 -1.14 -7.34 -7.99
C PRO A 44 -0.75 -5.99 -8.60
N ARG A 45 -0.28 -5.03 -7.79
CA ARG A 45 0.15 -3.72 -8.32
C ARG A 45 1.55 -3.82 -8.92
N PRO A 46 1.87 -3.01 -9.95
CA PRO A 46 3.16 -3.04 -10.64
C PRO A 46 4.34 -2.51 -9.80
N LEU A 47 4.06 -1.85 -8.67
CA LEU A 47 5.08 -1.31 -7.77
C LEU A 47 4.85 -1.83 -6.35
N LEU A 48 5.92 -2.35 -5.75
CA LEU A 48 5.97 -2.69 -4.33
C LEU A 48 6.07 -1.43 -3.46
N GLY A 49 5.71 -1.56 -2.19
CA GLY A 49 5.72 -0.50 -1.18
C GLY A 49 4.43 0.30 -1.07
N GLY A 50 3.75 0.50 -2.20
CA GLY A 50 2.54 1.32 -2.28
C GLY A 50 1.33 0.71 -1.56
N GLY A 51 0.94 -0.50 -1.96
CA GLY A 51 -0.29 -1.14 -1.49
C GLY A 51 -1.53 -0.26 -1.67
N LEU A 52 -2.60 -0.51 -0.91
CA LEU A 52 -3.79 0.33 -1.00
C LEU A 52 -3.54 1.77 -0.51
N ALA A 53 -2.78 1.92 0.58
CA ALA A 53 -2.58 3.20 1.25
C ALA A 53 -1.76 4.20 0.41
N TYR A 54 -0.68 3.75 -0.22
CA TYR A 54 0.32 4.63 -0.82
C TYR A 54 0.41 4.53 -2.35
N SER A 55 -0.49 3.78 -3.01
CA SER A 55 -0.56 3.74 -4.48
C SER A 55 -1.55 4.75 -5.09
N SER A 56 -2.23 5.57 -4.27
CA SER A 56 -3.14 6.60 -4.79
C SER A 56 -2.42 7.58 -5.71
N LYS A 57 -2.99 7.84 -6.89
CA LYS A 57 -2.49 8.85 -7.83
C LYS A 57 -3.03 10.25 -7.54
N GLU A 58 -4.14 10.36 -6.82
CA GLU A 58 -4.82 11.61 -6.47
C GLU A 58 -3.89 12.52 -5.64
N PRO A 59 -3.53 13.72 -6.14
CA PRO A 59 -2.67 14.67 -5.44
C PRO A 59 -3.17 15.13 -4.06
N ALA A 60 -4.48 15.18 -3.83
CA ALA A 60 -5.06 15.59 -2.56
C ALA A 60 -4.82 14.57 -1.43
N HIS A 61 -4.58 13.30 -1.76
CA HIS A 61 -4.36 12.26 -0.76
C HIS A 61 -2.96 12.37 -0.15
N ARG A 62 -2.91 12.86 1.09
CA ARG A 62 -1.67 13.05 1.87
C ARG A 62 -1.54 12.01 2.98
N VAL A 63 -0.32 11.84 3.47
CA VAL A 63 -0.08 11.08 4.70
C VAL A 63 -0.76 11.78 5.87
N ASN A 64 -1.23 11.02 6.85
CA ASN A 64 -1.99 11.52 7.99
C ASN A 64 -1.14 11.74 9.25
N VAL A 65 0.17 11.52 9.15
CA VAL A 65 1.16 11.78 10.19
C VAL A 65 2.33 12.55 9.57
N PRO A 66 3.03 13.40 10.33
CA PRO A 66 4.23 14.07 9.84
C PRO A 66 5.25 13.08 9.28
N ALA A 67 5.96 13.49 8.23
CA ALA A 67 7.03 12.68 7.62
C ALA A 67 8.11 12.26 8.64
N THR A 68 8.38 13.08 9.64
CA THR A 68 9.32 12.81 10.75
C THR A 68 8.89 11.67 11.68
N ARG A 69 7.64 11.20 11.57
CA ARG A 69 7.10 10.04 12.31
C ARG A 69 6.94 8.79 11.44
N MET A 70 7.40 8.84 10.20
CA MET A 70 7.32 7.71 9.27
C MET A 70 8.74 7.22 8.98
N SER A 71 8.95 5.91 9.01
CA SER A 71 10.22 5.30 8.64
C SER A 71 10.01 3.84 8.25
N MET A 72 10.87 3.33 7.35
CA MET A 72 10.99 1.90 7.10
C MET A 72 12.08 1.23 7.97
N ALA A 73 12.93 2.03 8.62
CA ALA A 73 14.03 1.63 9.49
C ALA A 73 13.68 1.98 10.94
N PRO A 74 13.26 1.01 11.78
CA PRO A 74 12.85 1.27 13.17
C PRO A 74 13.91 1.97 14.02
N GLU A 75 15.18 1.66 13.78
CA GLU A 75 16.37 2.24 14.41
C GLU A 75 16.70 3.66 13.91
N ASP A 76 16.05 4.12 12.84
CA ASP A 76 16.30 5.40 12.21
C ASP A 76 14.98 6.09 11.85
N THR A 77 14.41 6.77 12.83
CA THR A 77 13.11 7.47 12.69
C THR A 77 13.14 8.60 11.66
N GLN A 78 14.32 9.10 11.29
CA GLN A 78 14.48 10.20 10.33
C GLN A 78 14.70 9.70 8.89
N HIS A 79 14.70 8.38 8.67
CA HIS A 79 15.05 7.79 7.38
C HIS A 79 14.16 8.25 6.21
N PHE A 80 12.84 8.36 6.41
CA PHE A 80 11.96 8.92 5.38
C PHE A 80 12.13 10.43 5.24
N ALA A 81 12.22 11.16 6.36
CA ALA A 81 12.35 12.61 6.35
C ALA A 81 13.62 13.08 5.61
N ARG A 82 14.76 12.41 5.82
CA ARG A 82 16.00 12.69 5.09
C ARG A 82 15.85 12.38 3.60
N TRP A 83 15.34 11.21 3.23
CA TRP A 83 15.07 10.88 1.83
C TRP A 83 14.13 11.90 1.17
N LEU A 84 13.13 12.38 1.89
CA LEU A 84 12.15 13.34 1.39
C LEU A 84 12.83 14.66 1.02
N THR A 85 13.69 15.18 1.89
CA THR A 85 14.54 16.36 1.64
C THR A 85 15.49 16.11 0.47
N ASP A 86 16.25 15.00 0.49
CA ASP A 86 17.26 14.70 -0.54
C ASP A 86 16.65 14.49 -1.93
N SER A 87 15.40 14.02 -2.00
CA SER A 87 14.67 13.82 -3.26
C SER A 87 14.19 15.11 -3.93
N GLY A 88 14.25 16.25 -3.23
CA GLY A 88 13.76 17.54 -3.72
C GLY A 88 12.23 17.60 -3.86
N GLU A 89 11.48 16.74 -3.15
CA GLU A 89 10.03 16.64 -3.32
C GLU A 89 9.29 17.81 -2.66
N LEU A 90 9.80 18.34 -1.55
CA LEU A 90 9.16 19.43 -0.83
C LEU A 90 9.19 20.73 -1.63
N GLU A 91 10.25 20.97 -2.40
CA GLU A 91 10.40 22.11 -3.30
C GLU A 91 9.38 22.07 -4.45
N ARG A 92 8.87 20.87 -4.79
CA ARG A 92 7.90 20.65 -5.86
C ARG A 92 6.45 20.60 -5.37
N ASP A 93 6.21 20.62 -4.06
CA ASP A 93 4.88 20.50 -3.45
C ASP A 93 4.75 21.42 -2.23
N ALA A 94 4.55 22.73 -2.47
CA ALA A 94 4.42 23.73 -1.41
C ALA A 94 3.29 23.39 -0.41
N ASP A 95 2.22 22.75 -0.89
CA ASP A 95 1.08 22.30 -0.08
C ASP A 95 1.42 21.12 0.87
N ALA A 96 2.63 20.55 0.78
CA ALA A 96 3.09 19.52 1.70
C ALA A 96 3.45 20.08 3.08
N ILE A 97 3.78 21.36 3.19
CA ILE A 97 4.18 21.97 4.46
C ILE A 97 2.96 22.58 5.15
N TRP A 98 2.63 22.07 6.34
CA TRP A 98 1.53 22.61 7.11
C TRP A 98 1.94 23.86 7.90
N LYS A 99 0.95 24.57 8.45
CA LYS A 99 1.14 25.85 9.17
C LYS A 99 2.10 25.76 10.37
N ASN A 100 2.33 24.56 10.89
CA ASN A 100 3.25 24.29 11.99
C ASN A 100 4.67 23.89 11.53
N GLY A 101 4.94 23.89 10.23
CA GLY A 101 6.23 23.50 9.64
C GLY A 101 6.39 21.99 9.39
N ASP A 102 5.44 21.15 9.82
CA ASP A 102 5.50 19.71 9.54
C ASP A 102 5.19 19.41 8.08
N ALA A 103 5.90 18.40 7.53
CA ALA A 103 5.67 17.92 6.17
C ALA A 103 4.66 16.75 6.12
N TYR A 104 3.64 16.89 5.28
CA TYR A 104 2.62 15.90 4.95
C TYR A 104 2.61 15.67 3.42
N PRO A 105 3.63 14.95 2.88
CA PRO A 105 3.71 14.70 1.45
C PRO A 105 2.53 13.86 0.96
N ARG A 106 2.31 13.87 -0.36
CA ARG A 106 1.32 13.01 -1.02
C ARG A 106 1.62 11.55 -0.72
N ARG A 107 0.60 10.71 -0.55
CA ARG A 107 0.79 9.29 -0.17
C ARG A 107 1.70 8.52 -1.13
N ARG A 108 1.61 8.82 -2.44
CA ARG A 108 2.48 8.23 -3.47
C ARG A 108 3.97 8.49 -3.27
N VAL A 109 4.34 9.59 -2.60
CA VAL A 109 5.73 9.93 -2.31
C VAL A 109 6.31 8.94 -1.31
N PHE A 110 5.54 8.59 -0.27
CA PHE A 110 5.93 7.55 0.67
C PHE A 110 5.99 6.18 -0.01
N GLY A 111 5.05 5.88 -0.92
CA GLY A 111 5.11 4.67 -1.76
C GLY A 111 6.38 4.60 -2.61
N ARG A 112 6.78 5.71 -3.25
CA ARG A 112 8.02 5.84 -4.03
C ARG A 112 9.25 5.60 -3.18
N TYR A 113 9.32 6.22 -2.01
CA TYR A 113 10.38 5.99 -1.03
C TYR A 113 10.59 4.50 -0.76
N VAL A 114 9.53 3.75 -0.45
CA VAL A 114 9.65 2.31 -0.17
C VAL A 114 10.09 1.54 -1.42
N ALA A 115 9.55 1.87 -2.60
CA ALA A 115 9.89 1.21 -3.85
C ALA A 115 11.38 1.40 -4.23
N GLU A 116 11.92 2.61 -4.06
CA GLU A 116 13.32 2.92 -4.34
C GLU A 116 14.29 2.14 -3.46
N HIS A 117 13.94 1.90 -2.18
CA HIS A 117 14.76 1.10 -1.27
C HIS A 117 14.71 -0.41 -1.61
N LEU A 118 13.65 -0.88 -2.26
CA LEU A 118 13.56 -2.24 -2.76
C LEU A 118 14.24 -2.46 -4.12
N ALA A 119 14.36 -1.40 -4.94
CA ALA A 119 14.86 -1.50 -6.31
C ALA A 119 16.21 -2.25 -6.45
N PRO A 120 17.24 -2.02 -5.59
CA PRO A 120 18.49 -2.78 -5.67
C PRO A 120 18.32 -4.30 -5.48
N TYR A 121 17.35 -4.72 -4.66
CA TYR A 121 17.09 -6.13 -4.35
C TYR A 121 16.23 -6.81 -5.42
N LEU A 122 15.38 -6.04 -6.10
CA LEU A 122 14.68 -6.47 -7.31
C LEU A 122 15.69 -6.66 -8.45
N ASN A 123 16.55 -5.68 -8.68
CA ASN A 123 17.56 -5.71 -9.75
C ASN A 123 18.59 -6.83 -9.59
N SER A 124 18.98 -7.15 -8.35
CA SER A 124 19.88 -8.27 -8.07
C SER A 124 19.20 -9.65 -8.06
N GLY A 125 17.86 -9.70 -8.16
CA GLY A 125 17.10 -10.95 -8.11
C GLY A 125 17.02 -11.60 -6.74
N VAL A 126 17.33 -10.88 -5.66
CA VAL A 126 17.15 -11.36 -4.27
C VAL A 126 15.67 -11.38 -3.90
N VAL A 127 14.96 -10.33 -4.33
CA VAL A 127 13.52 -10.18 -4.22
C VAL A 127 12.91 -10.36 -5.61
N HIS A 128 11.91 -11.23 -5.71
CA HIS A 128 11.12 -11.43 -6.91
C HIS A 128 9.72 -10.87 -6.67
N HIS A 129 9.32 -9.89 -7.47
CA HIS A 129 7.94 -9.45 -7.51
C HIS A 129 7.15 -10.40 -8.40
N VAL A 130 6.15 -11.06 -7.82
CA VAL A 130 5.16 -11.83 -8.57
C VAL A 130 3.92 -10.97 -8.69
N GLU A 131 3.72 -10.39 -9.87
CA GLU A 131 2.55 -9.57 -10.16
C GLU A 131 1.30 -10.46 -10.22
N GLY A 132 0.43 -10.33 -9.21
CA GLY A 132 -0.80 -11.09 -9.10
C GLY A 132 -1.30 -11.20 -7.66
N SER A 133 -2.50 -11.78 -7.51
CA SER A 133 -3.10 -12.04 -6.20
C SER A 133 -2.86 -13.49 -5.78
N ALA A 134 -2.47 -13.69 -4.51
CA ALA A 134 -2.52 -15.01 -3.91
C ALA A 134 -3.99 -15.39 -3.67
N THR A 135 -4.38 -16.58 -4.12
CA THR A 135 -5.77 -17.07 -4.04
C THR A 135 -5.94 -18.14 -2.96
N ARG A 136 -4.85 -18.86 -2.63
CA ARG A 136 -4.85 -19.95 -1.66
C ARG A 136 -3.44 -20.19 -1.15
N VAL A 137 -3.33 -20.64 0.10
CA VAL A 137 -2.09 -21.18 0.65
C VAL A 137 -2.38 -22.59 1.14
N THR A 138 -1.57 -23.56 0.71
CA THR A 138 -1.68 -24.96 1.12
C THR A 138 -0.38 -25.43 1.74
N ARG A 139 -0.46 -26.24 2.79
CA ARG A 139 0.70 -26.93 3.34
C ARG A 139 1.04 -28.14 2.46
N ASP A 140 2.32 -28.44 2.31
CA ASP A 140 2.74 -29.65 1.58
C ASP A 140 2.38 -30.93 2.36
N ALA A 141 2.32 -32.06 1.65
CA ALA A 141 1.93 -33.35 2.23
C ALA A 141 2.96 -33.87 3.25
N SER A 142 4.24 -33.53 3.09
CA SER A 142 5.32 -33.83 4.04
C SER A 142 5.30 -32.92 5.28
N GLY A 143 4.56 -31.81 5.24
CA GLY A 143 4.56 -30.80 6.29
C GLY A 143 5.84 -29.98 6.41
N ALA A 144 6.72 -29.99 5.41
CA ALA A 144 8.00 -29.30 5.39
C ALA A 144 7.93 -27.87 4.81
N GLY A 145 6.79 -27.47 4.24
CA GLY A 145 6.66 -26.18 3.55
C GLY A 145 5.24 -25.85 3.10
N TRP A 146 5.17 -24.82 2.26
CA TRP A 146 3.93 -24.20 1.80
C TRP A 146 3.94 -24.01 0.29
N THR A 147 2.74 -23.98 -0.29
CA THR A 147 2.51 -23.58 -1.68
C THR A 147 1.51 -22.44 -1.70
N VAL A 148 1.92 -21.30 -2.27
CA VAL A 148 1.05 -20.16 -2.53
C VAL A 148 0.55 -20.26 -3.96
N HIS A 149 -0.77 -20.26 -4.15
CA HIS A 149 -1.41 -20.39 -5.46
C HIS A 149 -1.71 -19.00 -6.03
N THR A 150 -1.22 -18.73 -7.23
CA THR A 150 -1.49 -17.50 -7.99
C THR A 150 -2.03 -17.86 -9.38
N PRO A 151 -2.69 -16.93 -10.09
CA PRO A 151 -3.11 -17.15 -11.48
C PRO A 151 -1.95 -17.54 -12.43
N SER A 152 -0.74 -17.09 -12.13
CA SER A 152 0.48 -17.34 -12.92
C SER A 152 1.17 -18.66 -12.55
N GLY A 153 0.69 -19.37 -11.53
CA GLY A 153 1.22 -20.65 -11.09
C GLY A 153 1.53 -20.73 -9.59
N PRO A 154 1.85 -21.94 -9.09
CA PRO A 154 2.17 -22.18 -7.69
C PRO A 154 3.59 -21.71 -7.34
N ILE A 155 3.74 -21.13 -6.15
CA ILE A 155 5.02 -20.69 -5.59
C ILE A 155 5.29 -21.51 -4.34
N GLY A 156 6.36 -22.30 -4.36
CA GLY A 156 6.82 -23.05 -3.19
C GLY A 156 7.58 -22.16 -2.22
N ALA A 157 7.26 -22.25 -0.92
CA ALA A 157 7.89 -21.49 0.13
C ALA A 157 8.14 -22.35 1.37
N ASP A 158 9.18 -22.01 2.13
CA ASP A 158 9.44 -22.61 3.44
C ASP A 158 8.75 -21.77 4.54
N ILE A 159 8.67 -20.45 4.33
CA ILE A 159 7.98 -19.50 5.20
C ILE A 159 6.99 -18.69 4.37
N VAL A 160 5.76 -18.52 4.88
CA VAL A 160 4.77 -17.60 4.31
C VAL A 160 4.53 -16.46 5.29
N VAL A 161 4.68 -15.23 4.80
CA VAL A 161 4.36 -14.00 5.54
C VAL A 161 3.06 -13.43 4.98
N LEU A 162 2.06 -13.25 5.84
CA LEU A 162 0.81 -12.59 5.48
C LEU A 162 0.92 -11.10 5.75
N ALA A 163 1.03 -10.31 4.69
CA ALA A 163 1.07 -8.84 4.70
C ALA A 163 -0.08 -8.23 3.88
N ALA A 164 -1.16 -9.00 3.67
CA ALA A 164 -2.38 -8.58 3.00
C ALA A 164 -3.24 -7.74 3.95
N THR A 165 -2.82 -6.49 4.20
CA THR A 165 -3.56 -5.56 5.05
C THR A 165 -4.66 -4.84 4.26
N HIS A 166 -5.75 -4.52 4.95
CA HIS A 166 -6.94 -3.80 4.47
C HIS A 166 -7.70 -4.48 3.32
N PRO A 167 -8.90 -5.05 3.57
CA PRO A 167 -9.75 -5.48 2.47
C PRO A 167 -10.17 -4.28 1.62
N GLN A 168 -10.56 -4.56 0.38
CA GLN A 168 -11.27 -3.57 -0.44
C GLN A 168 -12.49 -3.04 0.32
N PRO A 169 -12.90 -1.77 0.10
CA PRO A 169 -14.13 -1.23 0.65
C PRO A 169 -15.31 -2.17 0.34
N ALA A 170 -16.06 -2.56 1.37
CA ALA A 170 -17.26 -3.36 1.23
C ALA A 170 -18.48 -2.51 1.54
N ILE A 171 -19.56 -2.73 0.79
CA ILE A 171 -20.83 -2.06 1.04
C ILE A 171 -21.37 -2.53 2.40
N PRO A 172 -21.65 -1.61 3.35
CA PRO A 172 -22.28 -2.00 4.62
C PRO A 172 -23.60 -2.73 4.36
N ALA A 173 -23.87 -3.83 5.07
CA ALA A 173 -25.07 -4.64 4.84
C ALA A 173 -26.37 -3.82 4.88
N ALA A 174 -26.45 -2.81 5.75
CA ALA A 174 -27.60 -1.90 5.84
C ALA A 174 -27.84 -1.07 4.56
N LEU A 175 -26.83 -0.91 3.70
CA LEU A 175 -26.86 -0.12 2.47
C LEU A 175 -26.78 -0.98 1.20
N ILE A 176 -26.76 -2.31 1.32
CA ILE A 176 -26.58 -3.21 0.16
C ILE A 176 -27.66 -3.01 -0.92
N HIS A 177 -28.88 -2.65 -0.51
CA HIS A 177 -30.00 -2.38 -1.41
C HIS A 177 -29.80 -1.10 -2.26
N LEU A 178 -28.84 -0.25 -1.91
CA LEU A 178 -28.48 0.95 -2.66
C LEU A 178 -27.37 0.69 -3.69
N ALA A 179 -26.82 -0.53 -3.77
CA ALA A 179 -25.68 -0.84 -4.64
C ALA A 179 -25.93 -0.48 -6.12
N GLU A 180 -27.17 -0.63 -6.58
CA GLU A 180 -27.60 -0.34 -7.95
C GLU A 180 -28.22 1.07 -8.10
N ALA A 181 -28.28 1.86 -7.03
CA ALA A 181 -28.88 3.19 -7.09
C ALA A 181 -28.01 4.14 -7.92
N PRO A 182 -28.61 4.97 -8.80
CA PRO A 182 -27.86 6.00 -9.52
C PRO A 182 -27.08 6.91 -8.56
N GLY A 183 -25.79 7.10 -8.85
CA GLY A 183 -24.90 7.92 -8.01
C GLY A 183 -24.31 7.20 -6.79
N PHE A 184 -24.61 5.92 -6.58
CA PHE A 184 -23.93 5.12 -5.56
C PHE A 184 -22.50 4.79 -5.97
N ILE A 185 -21.55 5.04 -5.06
CA ILE A 185 -20.12 4.77 -5.26
C ILE A 185 -19.68 3.76 -4.21
N ALA A 186 -19.47 2.51 -4.63
CA ALA A 186 -19.06 1.42 -3.74
C ALA A 186 -17.58 1.51 -3.34
N ASP A 187 -16.70 1.74 -4.33
CA ASP A 187 -15.27 1.93 -4.11
C ASP A 187 -14.89 3.40 -4.41
N PRO A 188 -14.66 4.22 -3.38
CA PRO A 188 -14.25 5.61 -3.55
C PRO A 188 -12.88 5.79 -4.22
N TYR A 189 -12.03 4.75 -4.24
CA TYR A 189 -10.71 4.79 -4.85
C TYR A 189 -10.69 4.24 -6.28
N ALA A 190 -11.84 3.79 -6.81
CA ALA A 190 -11.94 3.33 -8.19
C ALA A 190 -11.59 4.48 -9.16
N PRO A 191 -10.98 4.18 -10.32
CA PRO A 191 -10.71 5.19 -11.33
C PRO A 191 -11.96 5.99 -11.68
N SER A 192 -11.85 7.32 -11.61
CA SER A 192 -12.93 8.25 -11.93
C SER A 192 -14.18 8.15 -11.04
N ALA A 193 -14.10 7.51 -9.87
CA ALA A 193 -15.22 7.34 -8.94
C ALA A 193 -15.96 8.66 -8.65
N LEU A 194 -15.21 9.74 -8.39
CA LEU A 194 -15.76 11.06 -8.08
C LEU A 194 -15.93 11.97 -9.31
N ALA A 195 -15.60 11.52 -10.53
CA ALA A 195 -15.59 12.38 -11.71
C ALA A 195 -16.99 12.80 -12.18
N GLY A 196 -18.01 12.00 -11.92
CA GLY A 196 -19.40 12.30 -12.27
C GLY A 196 -20.12 13.22 -11.29
N ILE A 197 -19.49 13.61 -10.18
CA ILE A 197 -20.11 14.45 -9.15
C ILE A 197 -20.02 15.91 -9.60
N GLY A 198 -21.17 16.53 -9.86
CA GLY A 198 -21.25 17.96 -10.22
C GLY A 198 -20.79 18.88 -9.08
N PRO A 199 -20.38 20.12 -9.38
CA PRO A 199 -19.85 21.06 -8.39
C PRO A 199 -20.86 21.39 -7.28
N ASP A 200 -22.16 21.45 -7.58
CA ASP A 200 -23.22 21.79 -6.62
C ASP A 200 -24.00 20.58 -6.09
N ALA A 201 -23.58 19.35 -6.44
CA ALA A 201 -24.31 18.15 -6.05
C ALA A 201 -24.37 17.99 -4.52
N SER A 202 -25.44 17.39 -3.99
CA SER A 202 -25.45 16.96 -2.59
C SER A 202 -24.79 15.59 -2.46
N VAL A 203 -23.76 15.48 -1.62
CA VAL A 203 -22.97 14.25 -1.44
C VAL A 203 -23.16 13.72 -0.03
N LEU A 204 -23.52 12.45 0.10
CA LEU A 204 -23.49 11.71 1.37
C LEU A 204 -22.25 10.83 1.40
N ILE A 205 -21.41 11.01 2.42
CA ILE A 205 -20.27 10.13 2.70
C ILE A 205 -20.59 9.27 3.91
N VAL A 206 -20.53 7.96 3.75
CA VAL A 206 -20.78 7.01 4.84
C VAL A 206 -19.46 6.69 5.54
N GLY A 207 -19.30 7.22 6.74
CA GLY A 207 -18.06 7.20 7.51
C GLY A 207 -17.42 8.59 7.60
N SER A 208 -16.60 8.77 8.63
CA SER A 208 -15.86 10.00 8.93
C SER A 208 -14.39 9.71 9.25
N GLY A 209 -13.86 8.58 8.75
CA GLY A 209 -12.45 8.23 8.91
C GLY A 209 -11.56 8.88 7.85
N LEU A 210 -10.29 8.44 7.79
CA LEU A 210 -9.31 8.95 6.81
C LEU A 210 -9.78 8.80 5.36
N THR A 211 -10.52 7.74 5.02
CA THR A 211 -11.12 7.60 3.69
C THR A 211 -12.15 8.70 3.39
N SER A 212 -12.94 9.14 4.38
CA SER A 212 -13.85 10.27 4.20
C SER A 212 -13.06 11.57 3.99
N ALA A 213 -11.98 11.78 4.74
CA ALA A 213 -11.15 12.97 4.59
C ALA A 213 -10.49 13.03 3.21
N ASP A 214 -10.01 11.89 2.70
CA ASP A 214 -9.50 11.75 1.33
C ASP A 214 -10.56 12.19 0.29
N MET A 215 -11.79 11.68 0.41
CA MET A 215 -12.87 12.02 -0.52
C MET A 215 -13.25 13.49 -0.48
N VAL A 216 -13.31 14.09 0.72
CA VAL A 216 -13.58 15.53 0.86
C VAL A 216 -12.45 16.35 0.23
N ALA A 217 -11.19 15.98 0.46
CA ALA A 217 -10.05 16.68 -0.11
C ALA A 217 -10.02 16.57 -1.65
N GLU A 218 -10.38 15.40 -2.20
CA GLU A 218 -10.49 15.22 -3.65
C GLU A 218 -11.65 16.03 -4.25
N LEU A 219 -12.82 16.06 -3.61
CA LEU A 219 -13.96 16.87 -4.02
C LEU A 219 -13.64 18.37 -4.01
N ASP A 220 -12.99 18.85 -2.93
CA ASP A 220 -12.54 20.24 -2.79
C ASP A 220 -11.55 20.62 -3.92
N ARG A 221 -10.54 19.78 -4.17
CA ARG A 221 -9.59 19.99 -5.29
C ARG A 221 -10.27 20.00 -6.66
N ARG A 222 -11.41 19.33 -6.81
CA ARG A 222 -12.22 19.31 -8.04
C ARG A 222 -13.18 20.50 -8.15
N GLY A 223 -13.20 21.40 -7.15
CA GLY A 223 -14.04 22.59 -7.14
C GLY A 223 -15.49 22.32 -6.72
N HIS A 224 -15.73 21.25 -5.95
CA HIS A 224 -17.06 20.97 -5.41
C HIS A 224 -17.44 22.01 -4.34
N CYS A 225 -18.57 22.69 -4.52
CA CYS A 225 -19.14 23.68 -3.64
C CYS A 225 -20.52 23.28 -3.06
N GLY A 226 -21.02 22.11 -3.46
CA GLY A 226 -22.25 21.52 -2.97
C GLY A 226 -22.19 21.04 -1.52
N ARG A 227 -23.34 20.63 -0.99
CA ARG A 227 -23.45 20.15 0.39
C ARG A 227 -22.82 18.76 0.53
N ILE A 228 -21.84 18.64 1.42
CA ILE A 228 -21.31 17.35 1.87
C ILE A 228 -21.88 17.01 3.25
N LEU A 229 -22.54 15.85 3.36
CA LEU A 229 -23.00 15.28 4.63
C LEU A 229 -22.17 14.02 4.93
N SER A 230 -21.43 14.01 6.04
CA SER A 230 -20.75 12.80 6.53
C SER A 230 -21.57 12.12 7.63
N LEU A 231 -21.81 10.82 7.48
CA LEU A 231 -22.52 10.01 8.46
C LEU A 231 -21.53 9.16 9.25
N SER A 232 -21.33 9.48 10.53
CA SER A 232 -20.48 8.71 11.43
C SER A 232 -21.30 7.80 12.33
N ARG A 233 -20.95 6.51 12.42
CA ARG A 233 -21.57 5.58 13.37
C ARG A 233 -21.32 5.94 14.84
N ARG A 234 -20.23 6.65 15.14
CA ARG A 234 -19.77 6.95 16.51
C ARG A 234 -19.71 8.45 16.81
N GLY A 235 -20.13 9.31 15.88
CA GLY A 235 -20.00 10.77 16.03
C GLY A 235 -18.55 11.27 16.09
N LEU A 236 -17.58 10.49 15.59
CA LEU A 236 -16.18 10.88 15.53
C LEU A 236 -15.91 11.71 14.27
N ARG A 237 -15.03 12.72 14.39
CA ARG A 237 -14.69 13.70 13.34
C ARG A 237 -13.82 13.11 12.24
#